data_AF-A0A6G7YSP7-F1
#
_entry.id   AF-A0A6G7YSP7-F1
#
_cell.length_a   1.000
_cell.length_b   1.000
_cell.length_c   1.000
_cell.angle_alpha   90.00
_cell.angle_beta   90.00
_cell.angle_gamma   90.00
#
_symmetry.space_group_name_H-M   'P 1'
#
loop_
_entity.id
_entity.type
_entity.pdbx_description
1 polymer ?
#
loop_
_entity_poly.entity_id
_entity_poly.type
_entity_poly.pdbx_seq_one_letter_code
_entity_poly.pdbx_strand_id
1 'polypeptide(L)'
;MAAVRRADALVAASPLPTKANQSIFLTQGGLRWHWLSQRGADGPFGLSRPMVETIVINKNDPGADAVFRRSRVGGKRALSSTITHEITHGAIRRKFGILADKRYPQWLTEGLCDYVAGRSTLTDEEAEALEQSDPGHPALLYWRGHKRVKTALLRSGGSVPKLFAAFRLW
;
A
#
# COMPACT_ATOMS: atom_id res chain seq x y z
N MET A 1 8.14 4.72 17.97
CA MET A 1 8.36 5.53 16.75
C MET A 1 7.05 6.23 16.36
N ALA A 2 7.06 7.52 16.01
CA ALA A 2 5.83 8.27 15.70
C ALA A 2 5.08 7.73 14.47
N ALA A 3 5.81 7.34 13.42
CA ALA A 3 5.24 6.76 12.20
C ALA A 3 4.45 5.47 12.46
N VAL A 4 4.92 4.58 13.34
CA VAL A 4 4.20 3.34 13.71
C VAL A 4 2.89 3.67 14.42
N ARG A 5 2.91 4.56 15.42
CA ARG A 5 1.67 4.95 16.13
C ARG A 5 0.63 5.55 15.18
N ARG A 6 1.08 6.35 14.21
CA ARG A 6 0.20 6.90 13.17
C ARG A 6 -0.36 5.80 12.27
N ALA A 7 0.47 4.82 11.90
CA ALA A 7 0.02 3.69 11.11
C ALA A 7 -1.03 2.85 11.86
N ASP A 8 -0.79 2.54 13.14
CA ASP A 8 -1.73 1.82 14.00
C ASP A 8 -3.06 2.54 14.11
N ALA A 9 -3.04 3.87 14.31
CA ALA A 9 -4.26 4.68 14.37
C ALA A 9 -5.07 4.64 13.07
N LEU A 10 -4.40 4.73 11.91
CA LEU A 10 -5.04 4.64 10.60
C LEU A 10 -5.70 3.27 10.39
N VAL A 11 -4.99 2.19 10.73
CA VAL A 11 -5.52 0.82 10.61
C VAL A 11 -6.69 0.58 11.56
N ALA A 12 -6.58 1.04 12.81
CA ALA A 12 -7.63 0.89 13.81
C ALA A 12 -8.92 1.62 13.43
N ALA A 13 -8.81 2.80 12.80
CA ALA A 13 -9.96 3.57 12.32
C ALA A 13 -10.50 3.08 10.96
N SER A 14 -9.86 2.08 10.35
CA SER A 14 -10.18 1.67 8.99
C SER A 14 -11.43 0.78 8.91
N PRO A 15 -12.04 0.63 7.73
CA PRO A 15 -13.10 -0.34 7.45
C PRO A 15 -12.66 -1.82 7.55
N LEU A 16 -11.36 -2.09 7.70
CA LEU A 16 -10.78 -3.41 7.89
C LEU A 16 -9.78 -3.39 9.07
N PRO A 17 -10.27 -3.16 10.31
CA PRO A 17 -9.39 -3.03 11.45
C PRO A 17 -8.65 -4.35 11.72
N THR A 18 -7.38 -4.26 12.06
CA THR A 18 -6.56 -5.40 12.44
C THR A 18 -5.56 -5.00 13.50
N LYS A 19 -5.16 -5.97 14.33
CA LYS A 19 -3.96 -5.81 15.17
C LYS A 19 -2.73 -5.95 14.27
N ALA A 20 -1.81 -4.99 14.35
CA ALA A 20 -0.54 -5.05 13.67
C ALA A 20 0.42 -5.92 14.49
N ASN A 21 0.41 -7.23 14.25
CA ASN A 21 1.38 -8.16 14.86
C ASN A 21 2.61 -8.38 13.98
N GLN A 22 2.76 -7.55 12.94
CA GLN A 22 3.81 -7.70 11.95
C GLN A 22 5.11 -7.07 12.43
N SER A 23 6.22 -7.79 12.25
CA SER A 23 7.56 -7.23 12.53
C SER A 23 7.94 -6.25 11.43
N ILE A 24 8.33 -5.03 11.81
CA ILE A 24 8.74 -3.97 10.87
C ILE A 24 10.26 -3.82 10.91
N PHE A 25 10.91 -4.02 9.76
CA PHE A 25 12.34 -3.82 9.58
C PHE A 25 12.59 -2.62 8.68
N LEU A 26 13.32 -1.63 9.22
CA LEU A 26 13.72 -0.44 8.49
C LEU A 26 15.11 -0.65 7.89
N THR A 27 15.28 -0.32 6.61
CA THR A 27 16.57 -0.40 5.93
C THR A 27 17.03 0.96 5.43
N GLN A 28 18.30 1.09 5.08
CA GLN A 28 18.85 2.27 4.40
C GLN A 28 18.85 2.11 2.86
N GLY A 29 18.08 1.15 2.32
CA GLY A 29 18.10 0.80 0.91
C GLY A 29 19.40 0.06 0.50
N GLY A 30 19.88 0.36 -0.70
CA GLY A 30 21.17 -0.14 -1.21
C GLY A 30 21.17 -1.63 -1.59
N LEU A 31 22.35 -2.27 -1.51
CA LEU A 31 22.54 -3.66 -1.94
C LEU A 31 21.63 -4.65 -1.20
N ARG A 32 21.39 -4.41 0.09
CA ARG A 32 20.46 -5.21 0.91
C ARG A 32 19.03 -5.13 0.37
N TRP A 33 18.58 -3.94 -0.02
CA TRP A 33 17.28 -3.76 -0.66
C TRP A 33 17.21 -4.36 -2.07
N HIS A 34 18.30 -4.25 -2.84
CA HIS A 34 18.41 -4.88 -4.16
C HIS A 34 18.19 -6.40 -4.07
N TRP A 35 18.82 -7.06 -3.10
CA TRP A 35 18.68 -8.49 -2.87
C TRP A 35 17.28 -8.88 -2.34
N LEU A 36 16.74 -8.13 -1.38
CA LEU A 36 15.43 -8.43 -0.77
C LEU A 36 14.24 -8.19 -1.70
N SER A 37 14.30 -7.15 -2.54
CA SER A 37 13.24 -6.80 -3.48
C SER A 37 13.30 -7.55 -4.80
N GLN A 38 14.48 -8.13 -5.13
CA GLN A 38 14.79 -8.71 -6.45
C GLN A 38 14.51 -7.75 -7.63
N ARG A 39 14.33 -6.45 -7.35
CA ARG A 39 14.02 -5.38 -8.31
C ARG A 39 14.94 -4.16 -8.19
N GLY A 40 15.98 -4.27 -7.37
CA GLY A 40 16.98 -3.21 -7.22
C GLY A 40 16.52 -1.95 -6.49
N ALA A 41 17.30 -0.87 -6.64
CA ALA A 41 17.05 0.41 -5.96
C ALA A 41 15.77 1.13 -6.46
N ASP A 42 15.24 0.68 -7.59
CA ASP A 42 13.97 1.13 -8.20
C ASP A 42 12.79 0.25 -7.74
N GLY A 43 13.04 -0.71 -6.84
CA GLY A 43 12.03 -1.58 -6.25
C GLY A 43 10.99 -0.84 -5.38
N PRO A 44 10.03 -1.57 -4.80
CA PRO A 44 8.90 -0.97 -4.08
C PRO A 44 9.32 -0.18 -2.83
N PHE A 45 8.39 0.55 -2.21
CA PHE A 45 8.64 1.29 -0.96
C PHE A 45 8.72 0.38 0.26
N GLY A 46 7.96 -0.71 0.23
CA GLY A 46 7.92 -1.74 1.25
C GLY A 46 7.64 -3.10 0.61
N LEU A 47 7.90 -4.15 1.39
CA LEU A 47 7.54 -5.52 1.02
C LEU A 47 6.91 -6.18 2.24
N SER A 48 5.73 -6.77 2.04
CA SER A 48 5.15 -7.75 2.94
C SER A 48 5.25 -9.15 2.32
N ARG A 49 5.75 -10.12 3.09
CA ARG A 49 5.74 -11.52 2.63
C ARG A 49 4.42 -12.19 3.05
N PRO A 50 3.73 -12.93 2.16
CA PRO A 50 2.42 -13.50 2.46
C PRO A 50 2.41 -14.51 3.62
N MET A 51 3.53 -15.23 3.85
CA MET A 51 3.63 -16.28 4.88
C MET A 51 4.32 -15.84 6.16
N VAL A 52 5.28 -14.91 6.06
CA VAL A 52 5.95 -14.33 7.23
C VAL A 52 5.49 -12.90 7.30
N GLU A 53 4.69 -12.59 8.33
CA GLU A 53 4.08 -11.31 8.67
C GLU A 53 5.14 -10.23 8.98
N THR A 54 6.01 -9.99 8.01
CA THR A 54 7.20 -9.16 8.09
C THR A 54 7.09 -8.08 7.04
N ILE A 55 7.21 -6.84 7.50
CA ILE A 55 7.24 -5.64 6.66
C ILE A 55 8.69 -5.18 6.59
N VAL A 56 9.27 -5.14 5.40
CA VAL A 56 10.59 -4.55 5.18
C VAL A 56 10.41 -3.26 4.41
N ILE A 57 10.92 -2.16 4.96
CA ILE A 57 10.83 -0.84 4.34
C ILE A 57 12.17 -0.47 3.69
N ASN A 58 12.11 0.13 2.51
CA ASN A 58 13.26 0.67 1.77
C ASN A 58 13.92 1.85 2.52
N LYS A 59 14.85 2.58 1.89
CA LYS A 59 15.50 3.77 2.45
C LYS A 59 14.46 4.70 3.08
N ASN A 60 14.59 4.98 4.36
CA ASN A 60 13.61 5.76 5.11
C ASN A 60 14.27 6.72 6.10
N ASP A 61 13.51 7.72 6.49
CA ASP A 61 13.79 8.65 7.56
C ASP A 61 12.58 8.67 8.51
N PRO A 62 12.67 7.95 9.64
CA PRO A 62 11.60 7.91 10.63
C PRO A 62 11.33 9.25 11.33
N GLY A 63 12.33 10.13 11.40
CA GLY A 63 12.19 11.46 11.98
C GLY A 63 11.36 12.39 11.08
N ALA A 64 11.54 12.26 9.76
CA ALA A 64 10.80 13.01 8.76
C ALA A 64 9.52 12.31 8.24
N ASP A 65 9.15 11.15 8.81
CA ASP A 65 8.05 10.28 8.34
C ASP A 65 8.14 10.00 6.83
N ALA A 66 9.32 9.62 6.32
CA ALA A 66 9.56 9.51 4.88
C ALA A 66 10.19 8.17 4.47
N VAL A 67 9.81 7.68 3.29
CA VAL A 67 10.43 6.56 2.56
C VAL A 67 10.76 7.05 1.17
N PHE A 68 11.92 6.63 0.65
CA PHE A 68 12.47 7.05 -0.61
C PHE A 68 12.73 5.85 -1.51
N ARG A 69 12.48 6.03 -2.81
CA ARG A 69 12.92 5.11 -3.86
C ARG A 69 13.55 5.90 -5.01
N ARG A 70 14.39 5.25 -5.81
CA ARG A 70 14.98 5.89 -7.01
C ARG A 70 13.95 5.90 -8.13
N SER A 71 13.05 6.88 -8.12
CA SER A 71 12.04 7.05 -9.17
C SER A 71 11.88 8.54 -9.46
N ARG A 72 11.81 8.91 -10.73
CA ARG A 72 11.62 10.30 -11.16
C ARG A 72 10.23 10.83 -10.78
N VAL A 73 9.23 9.95 -10.78
CA VAL A 73 7.84 10.26 -10.41
C VAL A 73 7.45 9.43 -9.18
N GLY A 74 6.83 10.05 -8.18
CA GLY A 74 6.40 9.35 -6.96
C GLY A 74 7.53 8.65 -6.22
N GLY A 75 8.72 9.26 -6.15
CA GLY A 75 9.92 8.71 -5.52
C GLY A 75 9.96 8.82 -3.99
N LYS A 76 8.96 9.46 -3.38
CA LYS A 76 8.85 9.68 -1.94
C LYS A 76 7.44 9.37 -1.46
N ARG A 77 7.33 8.65 -0.33
CA ARG A 77 6.05 8.38 0.36
C ARG A 77 6.21 8.58 1.86
N ALA A 78 5.13 8.85 2.58
CA ALA A 78 5.18 8.88 4.03
C ALA A 78 5.46 7.47 4.61
N LEU A 79 6.30 7.38 5.65
CA LEU A 79 6.65 6.10 6.28
C LEU A 79 5.43 5.47 6.96
N SER A 80 4.67 6.26 7.71
CA SER A 80 3.40 5.86 8.31
C SER A 80 2.43 5.29 7.26
N SER A 81 2.23 6.00 6.15
CA SER A 81 1.39 5.57 5.02
C SER A 81 1.89 4.27 4.39
N THR A 82 3.20 4.11 4.21
CA THR A 82 3.80 2.88 3.67
C THR A 82 3.57 1.70 4.61
N ILE A 83 3.77 1.89 5.92
CA ILE A 83 3.52 0.85 6.92
C ILE A 83 2.03 0.47 6.93
N THR A 84 1.11 1.44 6.95
CA THR A 84 -0.34 1.20 6.89
C THR A 84 -0.74 0.40 5.66
N HIS A 85 -0.18 0.74 4.51
CA HIS A 85 -0.44 0.05 3.24
C HIS A 85 -0.06 -1.44 3.35
N GLU A 86 1.16 -1.75 3.83
CA GLU A 86 1.61 -3.14 3.99
C GLU A 86 0.83 -3.91 5.08
N ILE A 87 0.43 -3.25 6.16
CA ILE A 87 -0.45 -3.85 7.18
C ILE A 87 -1.80 -4.23 6.58
N THR A 88 -2.33 -3.37 5.71
CA THR A 88 -3.63 -3.60 5.06
C THR A 88 -3.59 -4.80 4.13
N HIS A 89 -2.49 -5.03 3.40
CA HIS A 89 -2.30 -6.27 2.64
C HIS A 89 -2.34 -7.51 3.55
N GLY A 90 -1.68 -7.45 4.72
CA GLY A 90 -1.77 -8.51 5.72
C GLY A 90 -3.22 -8.74 6.19
N ALA A 91 -3.97 -7.66 6.45
CA ALA A 91 -5.37 -7.73 6.85
C ALA A 91 -6.26 -8.37 5.78
N ILE A 92 -6.06 -8.02 4.52
CA ILE A 92 -6.76 -8.61 3.37
C ILE A 92 -6.49 -10.11 3.31
N ARG A 93 -5.22 -10.53 3.41
CA ARG A 93 -4.85 -11.95 3.37
C ARG A 93 -5.42 -12.74 4.54
N ARG A 94 -5.43 -12.17 5.76
CA ARG A 94 -6.08 -12.80 6.93
C ARG A 94 -7.59 -12.93 6.75
N LYS A 95 -8.24 -11.93 6.14
CA LYS A 95 -9.70 -11.92 5.99
C LYS A 95 -10.21 -12.78 4.83
N PHE A 96 -9.50 -12.77 3.69
CA PHE A 96 -9.97 -13.37 2.44
C PHE A 96 -9.11 -14.56 1.96
N GLY A 97 -8.09 -14.92 2.73
CA GLY A 97 -7.17 -16.02 2.46
C GLY A 97 -5.85 -15.55 1.85
N ILE A 98 -4.80 -16.35 2.03
CA ILE A 98 -3.43 -16.03 1.60
C ILE A 98 -3.29 -15.80 0.08
N LEU A 99 -4.24 -16.31 -0.71
CA LEU A 99 -4.30 -16.13 -2.17
C LEU A 99 -5.15 -14.93 -2.62
N ALA A 100 -5.49 -14.01 -1.72
CA ALA A 100 -6.32 -12.84 -2.03
C ALA A 100 -5.75 -12.03 -3.21
N ASP A 101 -4.43 -11.87 -3.29
CA ASP A 101 -3.77 -11.11 -4.38
C ASP A 101 -3.99 -11.73 -5.78
N LYS A 102 -4.34 -13.02 -5.85
CA LYS A 102 -4.74 -13.68 -7.11
C LYS A 102 -6.25 -13.68 -7.32
N ARG A 103 -7.03 -13.78 -6.24
CA ARG A 103 -8.50 -13.92 -6.28
C ARG A 103 -9.23 -12.61 -6.59
N TYR A 104 -8.60 -11.47 -6.31
CA TYR A 104 -9.20 -10.15 -6.47
C TYR A 104 -8.41 -9.28 -7.45
N PRO A 105 -9.08 -8.35 -8.15
CA PRO A 105 -8.40 -7.42 -9.04
C PRO A 105 -7.37 -6.56 -8.29
N GLN A 106 -6.22 -6.33 -8.91
CA GLN A 106 -5.13 -5.55 -8.29
C GLN A 106 -5.58 -4.13 -7.91
N TRP A 107 -6.43 -3.47 -8.70
CA TRP A 107 -6.94 -2.14 -8.38
C TRP A 107 -7.69 -2.10 -7.04
N LEU A 108 -8.33 -3.22 -6.65
CA LEU A 108 -9.12 -3.31 -5.42
C LEU A 108 -8.21 -3.53 -4.22
N THR A 109 -7.23 -4.44 -4.31
CA THR A 109 -6.31 -4.73 -3.20
C THR A 109 -5.37 -3.56 -2.94
N GLU A 110 -4.70 -3.04 -3.98
CA GLU A 110 -3.82 -1.87 -3.88
C GLU A 110 -4.60 -0.61 -3.50
N GLY A 111 -5.78 -0.43 -4.11
CA GLY A 111 -6.64 0.72 -3.83
C GLY A 111 -7.17 0.76 -2.40
N LEU A 112 -7.50 -0.39 -1.81
CA LEU A 112 -7.90 -0.45 -0.40
C LEU A 112 -6.72 -0.15 0.51
N CYS A 113 -5.53 -0.65 0.20
CA CYS A 113 -4.32 -0.35 0.98
C CYS A 113 -4.01 1.15 0.97
N ASP A 114 -4.11 1.81 -0.18
CA ASP A 114 -3.93 3.27 -0.29
C ASP A 114 -5.07 4.08 0.36
N TYR A 115 -6.31 3.59 0.27
CA TYR A 115 -7.44 4.19 0.97
C TYR A 115 -7.24 4.18 2.49
N VAL A 116 -6.86 3.03 3.06
CA VAL A 116 -6.60 2.91 4.51
C VAL A 116 -5.37 3.71 4.91
N ALA A 117 -4.35 3.77 4.05
CA ALA A 117 -3.17 4.61 4.24
C ALA A 117 -3.43 6.12 4.08
N GLY A 118 -4.66 6.50 3.68
CA GLY A 118 -5.13 7.87 3.50
C GLY A 118 -4.58 8.58 2.27
N ARG A 119 -3.72 7.94 1.48
CA ARG A 119 -3.11 8.51 0.28
C ARG A 119 -2.48 7.46 -0.62
N SER A 120 -2.43 7.77 -1.91
CA SER A 120 -1.65 7.05 -2.92
C SER A 120 -0.18 7.49 -2.97
N THR A 121 0.60 6.78 -3.78
CA THR A 121 1.98 7.15 -4.11
C THR A 121 2.07 8.50 -4.84
N LEU A 122 1.14 8.78 -5.75
CA LEU A 122 1.06 10.05 -6.48
C LEU A 122 0.11 11.02 -5.78
N THR A 123 0.40 12.33 -5.86
CA THR A 123 -0.62 13.38 -5.63
C THR A 123 -1.62 13.43 -6.80
N ASP A 124 -2.70 14.19 -6.62
CA ASP A 124 -3.67 14.38 -7.71
C ASP A 124 -3.02 15.10 -8.89
N GLU A 125 -2.18 16.12 -8.64
CA GLU A 125 -1.47 16.86 -9.67
C GLU A 125 -0.43 15.99 -10.41
N GLU A 126 0.35 15.18 -9.68
CA GLU A 126 1.29 14.24 -10.28
C GLU A 126 0.58 13.18 -11.12
N ALA A 127 -0.57 12.70 -10.64
CA ALA A 127 -1.37 11.72 -11.37
C ALA A 127 -1.96 12.33 -12.65
N GLU A 128 -2.54 13.53 -12.59
CA GLU A 128 -3.10 14.22 -13.75
C GLU A 128 -2.05 14.51 -14.82
N ALA A 129 -0.87 15.00 -14.43
CA ALA A 129 0.24 15.21 -15.35
C ALA A 129 0.73 13.89 -15.97
N LEU A 130 0.75 12.81 -15.18
CA LEU A 130 1.14 11.48 -15.65
C LEU A 130 0.07 10.86 -16.55
N GLU A 131 -1.22 11.09 -16.32
CA GLU A 131 -2.30 10.63 -17.21
C GLU A 131 -2.21 11.26 -18.60
N GLN A 132 -1.77 12.51 -18.68
CA GLN A 132 -1.59 13.22 -19.96
C GLN A 132 -0.33 12.76 -20.70
N SER A 133 0.76 12.47 -19.98
CA SER A 133 2.06 12.16 -20.57
C SER A 133 2.30 10.66 -20.81
N ASP A 134 1.86 9.80 -19.90
CA ASP A 134 1.96 8.33 -19.97
C ASP A 134 0.77 7.68 -19.24
N PRO A 135 -0.42 7.61 -19.87
CA PRO A 135 -1.63 7.04 -19.26
C PRO A 135 -1.52 5.54 -18.90
N GLY A 136 -0.50 4.85 -19.44
CA GLY A 136 -0.18 3.46 -19.17
C GLY A 136 0.76 3.25 -17.97
N HIS A 137 1.27 4.33 -17.36
CA HIS A 137 2.28 4.22 -16.31
C HIS A 137 1.76 3.43 -15.09
N PRO A 138 2.48 2.40 -14.59
CA PRO A 138 2.00 1.52 -13.51
C PRO A 138 1.63 2.24 -12.21
N ALA A 139 2.25 3.38 -11.92
CA ALA A 139 1.93 4.17 -10.72
C ALA A 139 0.48 4.70 -10.71
N LEU A 140 -0.15 4.86 -11.89
CA LEU A 140 -1.54 5.29 -12.01
C LEU A 140 -2.53 4.25 -11.45
N LEU A 141 -2.16 2.96 -11.41
CA LEU A 141 -3.00 1.90 -10.84
C LEU A 141 -3.33 2.18 -9.37
N TYR A 142 -2.36 2.67 -8.60
CA TYR A 142 -2.49 2.98 -7.18
C TYR A 142 -3.44 4.15 -6.96
N TRP A 143 -3.23 5.25 -7.68
CA TRP A 143 -4.07 6.44 -7.60
C TRP A 143 -5.50 6.19 -8.07
N ARG A 144 -5.68 5.56 -9.25
CA ARG A 144 -6.99 5.18 -9.77
C ARG A 144 -7.70 4.19 -8.83
N GLY A 145 -6.96 3.21 -8.32
CA GLY A 145 -7.44 2.24 -7.35
C GLY A 145 -7.95 2.90 -6.07
N HIS A 146 -7.18 3.81 -5.48
CA HIS A 146 -7.57 4.56 -4.28
C HIS A 146 -8.90 5.31 -4.49
N LYS A 147 -9.03 6.08 -5.57
CA LYS A 147 -10.27 6.83 -5.89
C LYS A 147 -11.44 5.86 -6.14
N ARG A 148 -11.21 4.79 -6.89
CA ARG A 148 -12.24 3.78 -7.20
C ARG A 148 -12.73 3.05 -5.96
N VAL A 149 -11.83 2.67 -5.04
CA VAL A 149 -12.19 2.01 -3.78
C VAL A 149 -12.99 2.96 -2.88
N LYS A 150 -12.59 4.23 -2.76
CA LYS A 150 -13.36 5.22 -2.01
C LYS A 150 -14.83 5.25 -2.45
N THR A 151 -15.08 5.31 -3.76
CA THR A 151 -16.44 5.30 -4.32
C THR A 151 -17.14 3.94 -4.13
N ALA A 152 -16.45 2.83 -4.40
CA ALA A 152 -17.04 1.50 -4.31
C ALA A 152 -17.38 1.10 -2.86
N LEU A 153 -16.59 1.56 -1.89
CA LEU A 153 -16.82 1.31 -0.48
C LEU A 153 -18.07 2.04 0.01
N LEU A 154 -18.31 3.28 -0.43
CA LEU A 154 -19.56 4.00 -0.15
C LEU A 154 -20.78 3.23 -0.68
N ARG A 155 -20.70 2.72 -1.91
CA ARG A 155 -21.76 1.88 -2.51
C ARG A 155 -21.97 0.56 -1.75
N SER A 156 -20.93 0.08 -1.07
CA SER A 156 -20.97 -1.13 -0.23
C SER A 156 -21.44 -0.85 1.21
N GLY A 157 -21.85 0.39 1.52
CA GLY A 157 -22.25 0.81 2.86
C GLY A 157 -21.10 0.78 3.86
N GLY A 158 -19.86 1.01 3.41
CA GLY A 158 -18.66 0.94 4.26
C GLY A 158 -18.13 -0.48 4.51
N SER A 159 -18.77 -1.52 3.99
CA SER A 159 -18.40 -2.91 4.28
C SER A 159 -17.36 -3.46 3.30
N VAL A 160 -16.15 -3.73 3.79
CA VAL A 160 -15.07 -4.35 3.00
C VAL A 160 -15.44 -5.77 2.51
N PRO A 161 -16.07 -6.65 3.31
CA PRO A 161 -16.57 -7.92 2.79
C PRO A 161 -17.56 -7.79 1.64
N LYS A 162 -18.53 -6.86 1.73
CA LYS A 162 -19.48 -6.61 0.63
C LYS A 162 -18.78 -6.09 -0.61
N LEU A 163 -17.83 -5.16 -0.44
CA LEU A 163 -16.99 -4.65 -1.52
C LEU A 163 -16.25 -5.79 -2.23
N PHE A 164 -15.56 -6.65 -1.49
CA PHE A 164 -14.76 -7.75 -2.07
C PHE A 164 -15.65 -8.81 -2.73
N ALA A 165 -16.82 -9.10 -2.16
CA ALA A 165 -17.77 -10.05 -2.75
C ALA A 165 -18.23 -9.62 -4.17
N ALA A 166 -18.35 -8.32 -4.42
CA ALA A 166 -18.79 -7.79 -5.72
C ALA A 166 -17.74 -7.92 -6.85
N PHE A 167 -16.49 -8.22 -6.53
CA PHE A 167 -15.38 -8.22 -7.49
C PHE A 167 -14.53 -9.50 -7.44
N ARG A 168 -15.10 -10.62 -6.99
CA ARG A 168 -14.38 -11.91 -6.98
C ARG A 168 -14.17 -12.39 -8.42
N LEU A 169 -12.94 -12.75 -8.78
CA LEU A 169 -12.62 -13.16 -10.15
C LEU A 169 -13.04 -14.60 -10.49
N TRP A 170 -13.16 -15.47 -9.48
CA TRP A 170 -13.65 -16.84 -9.54
C TRP A 170 -14.06 -17.33 -8.15
#